data_AF-A0A560DY58-F1
#
_entry.id   AF-A0A560DY58-F1
#
_cell.length_a   1.000
_cell.length_b   1.000
_cell.length_c   1.000
_cell.angle_alpha   90.00
_cell.angle_beta   90.00
_cell.angle_gamma   90.00
#
_symmetry.space_group_name_H-M   'P 1'
#
loop_
_entity.id
_entity.type
_entity.pdbx_description
1 polymer ?
#
loop_
_entity_poly.entity_id
_entity_poly.type
_entity_poly.pdbx_seq_one_letter_code
_entity_poly.pdbx_strand_id
1 'polypeptide(L)'
;MSRRSCSDAAGFTLIEALVALAIIAVVLGTIGSVIATTTRGTRAIDQHMALAGTAETLLADLPARGLLKPGRRSGELAGSRWRLDVAPMNVAGGDPATDRFVPMAINLRLQRADGAAIQITTVKLVPRASQ
;
A
#
# COMPACT_ATOMS: atom_id res chain seq x y z
N MET A 1 -61.27 10.76 53.60
CA MET A 1 -60.65 9.81 52.64
C MET A 1 -59.60 10.56 51.84
N SER A 2 -58.33 10.32 52.14
CA SER A 2 -57.18 10.93 51.47
C SER A 2 -56.71 10.00 50.35
N ARG A 3 -56.81 10.44 49.09
CA ARG A 3 -56.02 9.84 48.00
C ARG A 3 -54.86 10.78 47.73
N ARG A 4 -53.67 10.34 48.15
CA ARG A 4 -52.41 11.04 47.95
C ARG A 4 -52.14 11.15 46.45
N SER A 5 -51.85 12.38 46.02
CA SER A 5 -51.30 12.67 44.71
C SER A 5 -49.98 11.93 44.53
N CYS A 6 -49.90 11.05 43.54
CA CYS A 6 -48.64 10.59 42.99
C CYS A 6 -48.42 11.38 41.71
N SER A 7 -47.52 12.34 41.76
CA SER A 7 -46.96 12.95 40.57
C SER A 7 -45.50 13.17 40.88
N ASP A 8 -44.74 12.07 40.82
CA ASP A 8 -43.29 12.12 40.70
C ASP A 8 -42.95 12.63 39.30
N ALA A 9 -43.30 13.89 39.04
CA ALA A 9 -42.91 14.60 37.83
C ALA A 9 -41.52 15.20 38.12
N ALA A 10 -40.51 14.33 38.17
CA ALA A 10 -39.12 14.77 38.14
C ALA A 10 -38.92 15.54 36.83
N GLY A 11 -38.88 16.86 36.92
CA GLY A 11 -38.70 17.73 35.76
C GLY A 11 -37.32 17.50 35.16
N PHE A 12 -37.27 17.06 33.91
CA PHE A 12 -36.07 17.10 33.07
C PHE A 12 -35.48 18.50 33.14
N THR A 13 -34.33 18.63 33.79
CA THR A 13 -33.70 19.95 33.98
C THR A 13 -33.02 20.38 32.67
N LEU A 14 -32.93 21.69 32.40
CA LEU A 14 -32.20 22.22 31.23
C LEU A 14 -30.75 21.70 31.19
N ILE A 15 -30.13 21.55 32.36
CA ILE A 15 -28.76 21.02 32.48
C ILE A 15 -28.68 19.57 32.03
N GLU A 16 -29.70 18.75 32.26
CA GLU A 16 -29.73 17.36 31.82
C GLU A 16 -29.78 17.25 30.28
N ALA A 17 -30.62 18.04 29.62
CA ALA A 17 -30.66 18.09 28.16
C ALA A 17 -29.33 18.57 27.56
N LEU A 18 -28.67 19.54 28.21
CA LEU A 18 -27.35 20.02 27.80
C LEU A 18 -26.26 18.94 27.99
N VAL A 19 -26.28 18.23 29.11
CA VAL A 19 -25.35 17.13 29.38
C VAL A 19 -25.58 15.98 28.40
N ALA A 20 -26.84 15.61 28.13
CA ALA A 20 -27.17 14.59 27.14
C ALA A 20 -26.68 14.99 25.74
N LEU A 21 -26.91 16.23 25.33
CA LEU A 21 -26.42 16.76 24.07
C LEU A 21 -24.87 16.74 24.00
N ALA A 22 -24.20 17.11 25.10
CA ALA A 22 -22.74 17.07 25.17
C ALA A 22 -22.20 15.63 25.04
N ILE A 23 -22.83 14.66 25.71
CA ILE A 23 -22.47 13.24 25.59
C ILE A 23 -22.68 12.76 24.14
N ILE A 24 -23.82 13.08 23.52
CA ILE A 24 -24.11 12.73 22.12
C ILE A 24 -23.05 13.33 21.19
N ALA A 25 -22.71 14.60 21.37
CA ALA A 25 -21.69 15.27 20.55
C ALA A 25 -20.32 14.59 20.67
N VAL A 26 -19.90 14.22 21.89
CA VAL A 26 -18.64 13.49 22.11
C VAL A 26 -18.68 12.11 21.45
N VAL A 27 -19.77 11.36 21.63
CA VAL A 27 -19.95 10.02 21.04
C VAL A 27 -19.94 10.09 19.51
N LEU A 28 -20.64 11.05 18.90
CA LEU A 28 -20.62 11.24 17.46
C LEU A 28 -19.22 11.63 16.95
N GLY A 29 -18.50 12.47 17.71
CA GLY A 29 -17.12 12.83 17.39
C GLY A 29 -16.18 11.64 17.40
N THR A 30 -16.27 10.75 18.41
CA THR A 30 -15.42 9.55 18.48
C THR A 30 -15.74 8.56 17.37
N ILE A 31 -17.02 8.31 17.08
CA ILE A 31 -17.46 7.46 15.97
C ILE A 31 -16.96 8.02 14.63
N GLY A 32 -17.15 9.32 14.39
CA GLY A 32 -16.70 9.99 13.18
C GLY A 32 -15.18 9.88 12.99
N SER A 33 -14.41 10.04 14.08
CA SER A 33 -12.96 9.86 14.06
C SER A 33 -12.56 8.44 13.66
N VAL A 34 -13.18 7.42 14.26
CA VAL A 34 -12.91 6.01 13.93
C VAL A 34 -13.22 5.74 12.46
N ILE A 35 -14.40 6.13 11.96
CA ILE A 35 -14.77 5.97 10.55
C ILE A 35 -13.77 6.66 9.62
N ALA A 36 -13.36 7.89 9.97
CA ALA A 36 -12.39 8.64 9.18
C ALA A 36 -11.01 7.95 9.14
N THR A 37 -10.57 7.35 10.25
CA THR A 37 -9.34 6.56 10.28
C THR A 37 -9.44 5.28 9.47
N THR A 38 -10.54 4.52 9.62
CA THR A 38 -10.76 3.28 8.87
C THR A 38 -10.83 3.54 7.37
N THR A 39 -11.56 4.57 6.93
CA THR A 39 -11.69 4.90 5.50
C THR A 39 -10.39 5.39 4.86
N ARG A 40 -9.55 6.13 5.60
CA ARG A 40 -8.19 6.46 5.13
C ARG A 40 -7.31 5.22 5.05
N GLY A 41 -7.41 4.33 6.04
CA GLY A 41 -6.68 3.07 6.08
C GLY A 41 -7.02 2.16 4.89
N THR A 42 -8.31 1.95 4.61
CA THR A 42 -8.74 1.11 3.47
C THR A 42 -8.28 1.68 2.14
N ARG A 43 -8.43 2.99 1.92
CA ARG A 43 -7.93 3.64 0.70
C ARG A 43 -6.43 3.47 0.50
N ALA A 44 -5.63 3.59 1.57
CA ALA A 44 -4.19 3.39 1.49
C ALA A 44 -3.81 1.95 1.12
N ILE A 45 -4.56 0.96 1.62
CA ILE A 45 -4.39 -0.46 1.28
C ILE A 45 -4.76 -0.70 -0.19
N ASP A 46 -5.91 -0.22 -0.64
CA ASP A 46 -6.36 -0.38 -2.03
C ASP A 46 -5.36 0.23 -3.02
N GLN A 47 -4.80 1.40 -2.69
CA GLN A 47 -3.75 2.04 -3.47
C GLN A 47 -2.48 1.20 -3.55
N HIS A 48 -2.05 0.60 -2.44
CA HIS A 48 -0.90 -0.31 -2.40
C HIS A 48 -1.14 -1.57 -3.22
N MET A 49 -2.33 -2.19 -3.13
CA MET A 49 -2.66 -3.38 -3.91
C MET A 49 -2.64 -3.08 -5.43
N ALA A 50 -3.17 -1.93 -5.84
CA ALA A 50 -3.13 -1.51 -7.24
C ALA A 50 -1.69 -1.28 -7.74
N LEU A 51 -0.82 -0.67 -6.92
CA LEU A 51 0.60 -0.50 -7.25
C LEU A 51 1.35 -1.84 -7.31
N ALA A 52 1.09 -2.73 -6.36
CA ALA A 52 1.70 -4.06 -6.32
C ALA A 52 1.32 -4.89 -7.55
N GLY A 53 0.04 -4.95 -7.92
CA GLY A 53 -0.41 -5.65 -9.14
C GLY A 53 0.18 -5.08 -10.42
N THR A 54 0.35 -3.76 -10.49
CA THR A 54 1.04 -3.11 -11.63
C THR A 54 2.51 -3.51 -11.68
N ALA A 55 3.17 -3.55 -10.52
CA ALA A 55 4.57 -3.96 -10.42
C ALA A 55 4.75 -5.44 -10.79
N GLU A 56 3.86 -6.33 -10.33
CA GLU A 56 3.84 -7.74 -10.72
C GLU A 56 3.65 -7.90 -12.23
N THR A 57 2.73 -7.14 -12.83
CA THR A 57 2.53 -7.14 -14.29
C THR A 57 3.81 -6.75 -15.04
N LEU A 58 4.51 -5.70 -14.58
CA LEU A 58 5.79 -5.26 -15.18
C LEU A 58 6.92 -6.28 -14.98
N LEU A 59 6.93 -7.00 -13.86
CA LEU A 59 7.90 -8.06 -13.61
C LEU A 59 7.59 -9.33 -14.42
N ALA A 60 6.30 -9.62 -14.66
CA ALA A 60 5.87 -10.72 -15.51
C ALA A 60 6.19 -10.47 -17.00
N ASP A 61 6.18 -9.20 -17.43
CA ASP A 61 6.58 -8.77 -18.78
C ASP A 61 8.10 -8.83 -19.02
N LEU A 62 8.90 -9.15 -17.99
CA LEU A 62 10.33 -9.36 -18.19
C LEU A 62 10.57 -10.51 -19.18
N PRO A 63 11.52 -10.34 -20.12
CA PRO A 63 11.84 -11.40 -21.07
C PRO A 63 12.28 -12.68 -20.35
N ALA A 64 12.17 -13.80 -21.08
CA ALA A 64 12.65 -15.10 -20.64
C ALA A 64 14.10 -15.01 -20.11
N ARG A 65 14.45 -15.86 -19.14
CA ARG A 65 15.74 -15.77 -18.43
C ARG A 65 16.95 -15.60 -19.36
N GLY A 66 17.04 -16.37 -20.45
CA GLY A 66 18.16 -16.30 -21.40
C GLY A 66 18.19 -15.06 -22.31
N LEU A 67 17.11 -14.27 -22.36
CA LEU A 67 16.99 -13.08 -23.20
C LEU A 67 17.07 -11.78 -22.38
N LEU A 68 17.20 -11.87 -21.06
CA LEU A 68 17.30 -10.72 -20.19
C LEU A 68 18.66 -10.05 -20.39
N LYS A 69 18.64 -8.79 -20.83
CA LYS A 69 19.83 -7.97 -21.07
C LYS A 69 19.89 -6.83 -20.05
N PRO A 70 21.10 -6.41 -19.62
CA PRO A 70 21.27 -5.18 -18.88
C PRO A 70 20.69 -3.98 -19.63
N GLY A 71 20.13 -3.04 -18.90
CA GLY A 71 19.56 -1.84 -19.48
C GLY A 71 18.51 -1.17 -18.60
N ARG A 72 18.08 0.00 -19.05
CA ARG A 72 17.02 0.78 -18.41
C ARG A 72 15.81 0.82 -19.29
N ARG A 73 14.64 0.61 -18.68
CA ARG A 73 13.33 0.81 -19.31
C ARG A 73 12.52 1.74 -18.41
N SER A 74 11.67 2.55 -19.02
CA SER A 74 10.77 3.43 -18.29
C SER A 74 9.51 3.65 -19.10
N GLY A 75 8.42 3.98 -18.43
CA GLY A 75 7.16 4.26 -19.07
C GLY A 75 6.10 4.65 -18.06
N GLU A 76 4.85 4.55 -18.51
CA GLU A 76 3.67 4.74 -17.69
C GLU A 76 2.75 3.55 -17.86
N LEU A 77 2.17 3.07 -16.77
CA LEU A 77 1.19 1.98 -16.77
C LEU A 77 0.18 2.22 -15.65
N ALA A 78 -1.11 2.12 -15.96
CA ALA A 78 -2.20 2.32 -15.00
C ALA A 78 -2.06 3.64 -14.19
N GLY A 79 -1.73 4.75 -14.87
CA GLY A 79 -1.53 6.07 -14.25
C GLY A 79 -0.31 6.18 -13.32
N SER A 80 0.58 5.18 -13.36
CA SER A 80 1.78 5.13 -12.54
C SER A 80 3.01 5.16 -13.44
N ARG A 81 3.92 6.11 -13.19
CA ARG A 81 5.21 6.18 -13.88
C ARG A 81 6.13 5.12 -13.30
N TRP A 82 6.83 4.41 -14.16
CA TRP A 82 7.71 3.33 -13.74
C TRP A 82 9.09 3.45 -14.38
N ARG A 83 10.09 2.94 -13.66
CA ARG A 83 11.46 2.80 -14.12
C ARG A 83 12.00 1.45 -13.67
N LEU A 84 12.49 0.68 -14.63
CA LEU A 84 13.13 -0.60 -14.45
C LEU A 84 14.61 -0.46 -14.83
N ASP A 85 15.50 -0.85 -13.95
CA ASP A 85 16.94 -0.94 -14.19
C ASP A 85 17.39 -2.39 -14.00
N VAL A 86 18.07 -2.93 -15.01
CA VAL A 86 18.64 -4.27 -15.00
C VAL A 86 20.14 -4.13 -15.12
N ALA A 87 20.87 -4.65 -14.14
CA ALA A 87 22.33 -4.58 -14.10
C ALA A 87 22.92 -5.91 -13.61
N PRO A 88 24.12 -6.29 -14.09
CA PRO A 88 24.86 -7.41 -13.52
C PRO A 88 25.13 -7.17 -12.03
N MET A 89 24.91 -8.19 -11.22
CA MET A 89 25.20 -8.16 -9.78
C MET A 89 26.53 -8.86 -9.53
N ASN A 90 27.46 -8.18 -8.87
CA ASN A 90 28.68 -8.82 -8.38
C ASN A 90 28.36 -9.59 -7.10
N VAL A 91 28.63 -10.90 -7.08
CA VAL A 91 28.42 -11.76 -5.91
C VAL A 91 29.79 -12.18 -5.39
N ALA A 92 30.03 -11.98 -4.10
CA ALA A 92 31.29 -12.38 -3.47
C ALA A 92 31.46 -13.92 -3.54
N GLY A 93 32.62 -14.36 -4.03
CA GLY A 93 32.93 -15.78 -4.18
C GLY A 93 32.43 -16.45 -5.47
N GLY A 94 31.72 -15.73 -6.35
CA GLY A 94 31.42 -16.19 -7.70
C GLY A 94 32.60 -15.96 -8.64
N ASP A 95 32.97 -16.97 -9.43
CA ASP A 95 33.90 -16.79 -10.54
C ASP A 95 33.12 -16.66 -11.86
N PRO A 96 33.03 -15.45 -12.44
CA PRO A 96 32.27 -15.22 -13.66
C PRO A 96 32.80 -16.00 -14.89
N ALA A 97 34.00 -16.58 -14.81
CA ALA A 97 34.55 -17.44 -15.85
C ALA A 97 34.01 -18.88 -15.79
N THR A 98 33.68 -19.40 -14.61
CA THR A 98 33.21 -20.78 -14.42
C THR A 98 31.71 -20.88 -14.11
N ASP A 99 31.08 -19.78 -13.69
CA ASP A 99 29.66 -19.79 -13.33
C ASP A 99 28.73 -20.00 -14.54
N ARG A 100 27.87 -21.02 -14.42
CA ARG A 100 26.82 -21.33 -15.40
C ARG A 100 25.71 -20.26 -15.45
N PHE A 101 25.55 -19.47 -14.39
CA PHE A 101 24.52 -18.46 -14.26
C PHE A 101 25.11 -17.11 -13.92
N VAL A 102 24.63 -16.06 -14.58
CA VAL A 102 24.99 -14.67 -14.29
C VAL A 102 23.83 -14.02 -13.53
N PRO A 103 24.04 -13.58 -12.28
CA PRO A 103 23.00 -12.90 -11.51
C PRO A 103 22.78 -11.47 -12.03
N MET A 104 21.54 -11.17 -12.38
CA MET A 104 21.10 -9.82 -12.78
C MET A 104 20.24 -9.22 -11.68
N ALA A 105 20.65 -8.08 -11.14
CA ALA A 105 19.82 -7.26 -10.27
C ALA A 105 18.77 -6.52 -11.11
N ILE A 106 17.53 -6.58 -10.66
CA ILE A 106 16.39 -5.91 -11.28
C ILE A 106 15.79 -4.98 -10.24
N ASN A 107 15.87 -3.68 -10.52
CA ASN A 107 15.33 -2.63 -9.68
C ASN A 107 14.16 -1.96 -10.39
N LEU A 108 12.95 -2.22 -9.90
CA LEU A 108 11.72 -1.61 -10.38
C LEU A 108 11.25 -0.55 -9.39
N ARG A 109 11.04 0.68 -9.87
CA ARG A 109 10.44 1.78 -9.10
C ARG A 109 9.17 2.25 -9.80
N LEU A 110 8.07 2.28 -9.07
CA LEU A 110 6.79 2.84 -9.50
C LEU A 110 6.45 4.05 -8.64
N GLN A 111 5.93 5.08 -9.27
CA GLN A 111 5.44 6.28 -8.61
C GLN A 111 4.15 6.75 -9.29
N ARG A 112 3.12 6.99 -8.48
CA ARG A 112 1.84 7.54 -8.92
C ARG A 112 1.77 9.05 -8.64
N ALA A 113 0.90 9.74 -9.37
CA ALA A 113 0.70 11.18 -9.24
C ALA A 113 0.23 11.64 -7.84
N ASP A 114 -0.42 10.76 -7.07
CA ASP A 114 -0.84 11.00 -5.69
C ASP A 114 0.32 10.90 -4.66
N GLY A 115 1.54 10.59 -5.13
CA GLY A 115 2.74 10.46 -4.31
C GLY A 115 2.99 9.04 -3.80
N ALA A 116 2.05 8.10 -3.98
CA ALA A 116 2.27 6.70 -3.62
C ALA A 116 3.37 6.09 -4.50
N ALA A 117 4.31 5.37 -3.89
CA ALA A 117 5.44 4.77 -4.58
C ALA A 117 5.77 3.40 -4.01
N ILE A 118 6.22 2.49 -4.87
CA ILE A 118 6.75 1.18 -4.48
C ILE A 118 8.05 0.92 -5.21
N GLN A 119 9.01 0.32 -4.50
CA GLN A 119 10.26 -0.16 -5.07
C GLN A 119 10.37 -1.67 -4.83
N ILE A 120 10.62 -2.40 -5.91
CA ILE A 120 10.88 -3.84 -5.86
C ILE A 120 12.30 -4.06 -6.38
N THR A 121 13.12 -4.68 -5.53
CA THR A 121 14.46 -5.13 -5.90
C THR A 121 14.46 -6.65 -5.86
N THR A 122 14.78 -7.26 -7.00
CA THR A 122 14.87 -8.72 -7.14
C THR A 122 16.10 -9.11 -7.94
N VAL A 123 16.49 -10.37 -7.85
CA VAL A 123 17.64 -10.92 -8.58
C VAL A 123 17.15 -12.05 -9.47
N LYS A 124 17.51 -12.01 -10.75
CA LYS A 124 17.20 -13.07 -11.72
C LYS A 124 18.49 -13.69 -12.20
N LEU A 125 18.62 -15.01 -12.02
CA LEU A 125 19.73 -15.79 -12.56
C LEU A 125 19.50 -16.02 -14.05
N VAL A 126 20.42 -15.55 -14.88
CA VAL A 126 20.40 -15.72 -16.33
C VAL A 126 21.38 -16.83 -16.68
N PRO A 127 20.97 -17.91 -17.37
CA PRO A 127 21.92 -18.91 -17.83
C PRO A 127 22.89 -18.24 -18.80
N ARG A 128 24.19 -18.49 -18.61
CA ARG A 128 25.19 -18.16 -19.61
C ARG A 128 24.86 -18.99 -20.84
N ALA A 129 24.44 -18.34 -21.94
CA ALA A 129 24.25 -19.04 -23.19
C ALA A 129 25.57 -19.75 -23.52
N SER A 130 25.53 -21.08 -23.62
CA SER A 130 26.57 -21.82 -24.33
C SER A 130 26.59 -21.23 -25.74
N GLN A 131 27.67 -20.52 -26.07
CA GLN A 131 27.95 -20.16 -27.46
C GLN A 131 27.90 -21.42 -28.33
#